data_AF-A0A3E2U7G9-F1
#
_entry.id   AF-A0A3E2U7G9-F1
#
_cell.length_a   1.000
_cell.length_b   1.000
_cell.length_c   1.000
_cell.angle_alpha   90.00
_cell.angle_beta   90.00
_cell.angle_gamma   90.00
#
_symmetry.space_group_name_H-M   'P 1'
#
loop_
_entity.id
_entity.type
_entity.pdbx_description
1 polymer ?
#
loop_
_entity_poly.entity_id
_entity_poly.type
_entity_poly.pdbx_seq_one_letter_code
_entity_poly.pdbx_strand_id
1 'polypeptide(L)'
;MLKRLRSAHPMLYCLVAEVLFLGMLFVASLLSLLLILFVVRDIDAVDDYMLTFMQEAVGVLVAWFFLARTGKSGLLRRRGSGFFNGLLVGLYPIALIGYNAYNTLLFGRPEGDMLPAWHVVWFLIGMTSVGVAEEFLFRGVIAQTLLEHFGTSRAGVWKACLLSGLYFGAAHLTNLTGSAPLGVLMQCVFAASLGTLLAAVYFRTGNIWVTVFIHAAMDITSMLIGGLYGTQTVADSISTYDITMLTSIAVYLIPTAFLLRKKKLSEVELYFGRDMK
;
A
#
# COMPACT_ATOMS: atom_id res chain seq x y z
N MET A 1 0.63 27.01 -3.24
CA MET A 1 1.01 26.56 -1.89
C MET A 1 1.67 25.18 -1.90
N LEU A 2 0.95 24.09 -2.21
CA LEU A 2 1.50 22.70 -2.15
C LEU A 2 2.79 22.46 -2.95
N LYS A 3 2.90 22.99 -4.20
CA LYS A 3 4.15 22.90 -4.98
C LYS A 3 5.36 23.51 -4.25
N ARG A 4 5.18 24.66 -3.61
CA ARG A 4 6.24 25.35 -2.86
C ARG A 4 6.61 24.59 -1.58
N LEU A 5 5.61 24.05 -0.87
CA LEU A 5 5.86 23.22 0.31
C LEU A 5 6.66 21.96 -0.05
N ARG A 6 6.26 21.28 -1.14
CA ARG A 6 6.95 20.09 -1.66
C ARG A 6 8.41 20.35 -2.03
N SER A 7 8.70 21.50 -2.67
CA SER A 7 10.08 21.84 -3.05
C SER A 7 10.92 22.33 -1.87
N ALA A 8 10.35 23.14 -0.97
CA ALA A 8 11.09 23.74 0.14
C ALA A 8 11.27 22.78 1.33
N HIS A 9 10.25 21.96 1.63
CA HIS A 9 10.23 21.05 2.77
C HIS A 9 9.62 19.69 2.39
N PRO A 10 10.33 18.87 1.58
CA PRO A 10 9.76 17.63 1.03
C PRO A 10 9.30 16.63 2.08
N MET A 11 9.99 16.52 3.21
CA MET A 11 9.66 15.61 4.31
C MET A 11 8.41 16.07 5.07
N LEU A 12 8.29 17.38 5.32
CA LEU A 12 7.08 17.96 5.90
C LEU A 12 5.88 17.79 4.95
N TYR A 13 6.10 17.96 3.63
CA TYR A 13 5.08 17.68 2.63
C TYR A 13 4.61 16.23 2.67
N CYS A 14 5.53 15.26 2.77
CA CYS A 14 5.19 13.83 2.87
C CYS A 14 4.36 13.55 4.13
N LEU A 15 4.80 14.06 5.29
CA LEU A 15 4.09 13.91 6.56
C LEU A 15 2.68 14.52 6.49
N VAL A 16 2.54 15.73 5.94
CA VAL A 16 1.24 16.39 5.77
C VAL A 16 0.33 15.60 4.83
N ALA A 17 0.87 15.05 3.74
CA ALA A 17 0.09 14.25 2.80
C ALA A 17 -0.43 12.98 3.46
N GLU A 18 0.40 12.29 4.23
CA GLU A 18 0.03 11.09 4.97
C GLU A 18 -1.00 11.37 6.07
N VAL A 19 -0.76 12.37 6.92
CA VAL A 19 -1.69 12.73 8.01
C VAL A 19 -3.05 13.15 7.45
N LEU A 20 -3.07 13.92 6.35
CA LEU A 20 -4.33 14.30 5.70
C LEU A 20 -5.00 13.10 5.04
N PHE A 21 -4.26 12.18 4.44
CA PHE A 21 -4.82 10.96 3.89
C PHE A 21 -5.47 10.10 4.98
N LEU A 22 -4.73 9.74 6.04
CA LEU A 22 -5.24 8.93 7.15
C LEU A 22 -6.40 9.61 7.88
N GLY A 23 -6.30 10.91 8.12
CA GLY A 23 -7.38 11.68 8.73
C GLY A 23 -8.64 11.70 7.87
N MET A 24 -8.51 11.78 6.54
CA MET A 24 -9.66 11.73 5.64
C MET A 24 -10.26 10.33 5.51
N LEU A 25 -9.46 9.26 5.59
CA LEU A 25 -10.00 7.89 5.69
C LEU A 25 -10.83 7.73 6.97
N PHE A 26 -10.33 8.21 8.11
CA PHE A 26 -11.06 8.19 9.37
C PHE A 26 -12.36 9.02 9.32
N VAL A 27 -12.33 10.22 8.73
CA VAL A 27 -13.55 11.01 8.53
C VAL A 27 -14.53 10.31 7.60
N ALA A 28 -14.03 9.68 6.52
CA ALA A 28 -14.86 8.95 5.58
C ALA A 28 -15.55 7.74 6.23
N SER A 29 -14.87 7.03 7.13
CA SER A 29 -15.47 5.90 7.87
C SER A 29 -16.59 6.38 8.79
N LEU A 30 -16.37 7.48 9.54
CA LEU A 30 -17.40 8.08 10.40
C LEU A 30 -18.61 8.55 9.59
N LEU A 31 -18.40 9.24 8.47
CA LEU A 31 -19.50 9.72 7.62
C LEU A 31 -20.26 8.57 6.98
N SER A 32 -19.58 7.50 6.58
CA SER A 32 -20.21 6.31 6.01
C SER A 32 -21.09 5.61 7.05
N LEU A 33 -20.60 5.46 8.29
CA LEU A 33 -21.38 4.91 9.40
C LEU A 33 -22.61 5.75 9.72
N LEU A 34 -22.47 7.09 9.78
CA LEU A 34 -23.60 7.99 9.99
C LEU A 34 -24.63 7.86 8.85
N LEU A 35 -24.17 7.83 7.60
CA LEU A 35 -25.07 7.67 6.45
C LEU A 35 -25.88 6.38 6.54
N ILE A 36 -25.25 5.26 6.90
CA ILE A 36 -25.92 3.97 7.08
C ILE A 36 -26.97 4.06 8.18
N LEU A 37 -26.62 4.63 9.33
CA LEU A 37 -27.53 4.82 10.46
C LEU A 37 -28.76 5.66 10.08
N PHE A 38 -28.60 6.71 9.29
CA PHE A 38 -29.71 7.59 8.91
C PHE A 38 -30.56 7.04 7.75
N VAL A 39 -29.94 6.35 6.78
CA VAL A 39 -30.60 5.91 5.54
C VAL A 39 -31.05 4.46 5.62
N VAL A 40 -30.13 3.54 5.91
CA VAL A 40 -30.39 2.10 5.94
C VAL A 40 -31.06 1.71 7.26
N ARG A 41 -30.70 2.40 8.35
CA ARG A 41 -31.17 2.16 9.74
C ARG A 41 -30.89 0.76 10.28
N ASP A 42 -30.07 0.01 9.57
CA ASP A 42 -29.59 -1.32 9.93
C ASP A 42 -28.11 -1.39 9.54
N ILE A 43 -27.22 -1.44 10.53
CA ILE A 43 -25.77 -1.49 10.29
C ILE A 43 -25.38 -2.90 9.82
N ASP A 44 -26.05 -3.93 10.32
CA ASP A 44 -25.72 -5.33 10.04
C ASP A 44 -26.09 -5.73 8.61
N ALA A 45 -26.92 -4.91 7.95
CA ALA A 45 -27.26 -5.06 6.54
C ALA A 45 -26.15 -4.61 5.57
N VAL A 46 -25.08 -3.97 6.06
CA VAL A 46 -24.02 -3.40 5.22
C VAL A 46 -22.72 -4.20 5.34
N ASP A 47 -22.14 -4.51 4.19
CA ASP A 47 -20.86 -5.22 4.10
C ASP A 47 -19.68 -4.36 4.55
N ASP A 48 -18.83 -4.89 5.44
CA ASP A 48 -17.61 -4.23 5.91
C ASP A 48 -16.64 -3.89 4.77
N TYR A 49 -16.57 -4.71 3.71
CA TYR A 49 -15.71 -4.42 2.56
C TYR A 49 -16.33 -3.41 1.61
N MET A 50 -17.66 -3.26 1.59
CA MET A 50 -18.31 -2.11 0.94
C MET A 50 -17.94 -0.81 1.65
N LEU A 51 -17.96 -0.81 2.98
CA LEU A 51 -17.50 0.33 3.78
C LEU A 51 -16.02 0.65 3.54
N THR A 52 -15.18 -0.39 3.51
CA THR A 52 -13.77 -0.27 3.14
C THR A 52 -13.63 0.41 1.78
N PHE A 53 -14.36 -0.05 0.76
CA PHE A 53 -14.34 0.57 -0.57
C PHE A 53 -14.75 2.05 -0.55
N MET A 54 -15.80 2.41 0.19
CA MET A 54 -16.24 3.81 0.31
C MET A 54 -15.17 4.70 0.96
N GLN A 55 -14.54 4.21 2.02
CA GLN A 55 -13.42 4.88 2.69
C GLN A 55 -12.23 5.06 1.72
N GLU A 56 -11.80 3.99 1.07
CA GLU A 56 -10.63 4.02 0.19
C GLU A 56 -10.87 4.83 -1.09
N ALA A 57 -12.11 4.92 -1.58
CA ALA A 57 -12.46 5.84 -2.66
C ALA A 57 -12.14 7.31 -2.28
N VAL A 58 -12.38 7.71 -1.03
CA VAL A 58 -11.96 9.03 -0.52
C VAL A 58 -10.44 9.12 -0.46
N GLY A 59 -9.76 8.07 0.00
CA GLY A 59 -8.30 7.97 -0.02
C GLY A 59 -7.71 8.21 -1.41
N VAL A 60 -8.23 7.53 -2.44
CA VAL A 60 -7.85 7.71 -3.84
C VAL A 60 -8.02 9.16 -4.28
N LEU A 61 -9.15 9.79 -3.93
CA LEU A 61 -9.41 11.20 -4.26
C LEU A 61 -8.41 12.14 -3.57
N VAL A 62 -8.06 11.89 -2.30
CA VAL A 62 -7.07 12.68 -1.55
C VAL A 62 -5.68 12.53 -2.18
N ALA A 63 -5.23 11.30 -2.44
CA ALA A 63 -3.94 11.06 -3.08
C ALA A 63 -3.89 11.68 -4.48
N TRP A 64 -4.97 11.53 -5.26
CA TRP A 64 -5.10 12.17 -6.58
C TRP A 64 -5.08 13.69 -6.48
N PHE A 65 -5.71 14.29 -5.46
CA PHE A 65 -5.67 15.73 -5.23
C PHE A 65 -4.22 16.21 -5.02
N PHE A 66 -3.42 15.54 -4.20
CA PHE A 66 -2.00 15.88 -4.04
C PHE A 66 -1.23 15.79 -5.36
N LEU A 67 -1.44 14.72 -6.13
CA LEU A 67 -0.83 14.55 -7.45
C LEU A 67 -1.25 15.67 -8.42
N ALA A 68 -2.54 16.01 -8.48
CA ALA A 68 -3.06 17.05 -9.35
C ALA A 68 -2.50 18.43 -8.98
N ARG A 69 -2.51 18.78 -7.68
CA ARG A 69 -2.02 20.08 -7.19
C ARG A 69 -0.51 20.25 -7.33
N THR A 70 0.24 19.16 -7.40
CA THR A 70 1.68 19.19 -7.67
C THR A 70 2.05 19.03 -9.14
N GLY A 71 1.07 18.80 -10.03
CA GLY A 71 1.31 18.59 -11.46
C GLY A 71 1.90 17.21 -11.79
N LYS A 72 1.71 16.23 -10.89
CA LYS A 72 2.25 14.87 -10.97
C LYS A 72 1.18 13.82 -11.29
N SER A 73 -0.04 14.21 -11.66
CA SER A 73 -1.10 13.29 -12.11
C SER A 73 -0.71 12.44 -13.32
N GLY A 74 0.25 12.90 -14.13
CA GLY A 74 0.81 12.14 -15.25
C GLY A 74 1.50 10.82 -14.83
N LEU A 75 1.92 10.68 -13.57
CA LEU A 75 2.50 9.44 -13.05
C LEU A 75 1.52 8.26 -13.15
N LEU A 76 0.22 8.51 -12.94
CA LEU A 76 -0.82 7.48 -13.03
C LEU A 76 -1.03 6.96 -14.45
N ARG A 77 -0.54 7.68 -15.47
CA ARG A 77 -0.60 7.29 -16.88
C ARG A 77 0.75 6.78 -17.40
N ARG A 78 1.81 6.82 -16.58
CA ARG A 78 3.16 6.40 -16.97
C ARG A 78 3.20 4.89 -17.13
N ARG A 79 3.64 4.42 -18.32
CA ARG A 79 3.75 2.99 -18.63
C ARG A 79 5.10 2.39 -18.24
N GLY A 80 6.15 3.22 -18.22
CA GLY A 80 7.50 2.80 -17.83
C GLY A 80 7.98 1.58 -18.62
N SER A 81 8.44 0.52 -17.95
CA SER A 81 8.83 -0.75 -18.57
C SER A 81 7.67 -1.55 -19.19
N GLY A 82 6.42 -1.13 -18.98
CA GLY A 82 5.21 -1.89 -19.28
C GLY A 82 4.77 -2.75 -18.09
N PHE A 83 3.48 -3.11 -18.04
CA PHE A 83 2.90 -3.83 -16.90
C PHE A 83 3.51 -5.23 -16.72
N PHE A 84 3.50 -6.07 -17.77
CA PHE A 84 4.01 -7.44 -17.69
C PHE A 84 5.52 -7.50 -17.40
N ASN A 85 6.32 -6.65 -18.04
CA ASN A 85 7.74 -6.53 -17.70
C ASN A 85 7.94 -6.05 -16.25
N GLY A 86 7.05 -5.18 -15.77
CA GLY A 86 7.04 -4.75 -14.38
C GLY A 86 6.75 -5.90 -13.42
N LEU A 87 5.83 -6.81 -13.76
CA LEU A 87 5.59 -8.02 -12.97
C LEU A 87 6.84 -8.91 -12.90
N LEU A 88 7.67 -8.97 -13.95
CA LEU A 88 8.96 -9.67 -13.89
C LEU A 88 9.95 -9.00 -12.91
N VAL A 89 9.93 -7.67 -12.81
CA VAL A 89 10.73 -6.95 -11.80
C VAL A 89 10.20 -7.22 -10.39
N GLY A 90 8.87 -7.27 -10.23
CA GLY A 90 8.16 -7.62 -9.01
C GLY A 90 7.94 -9.12 -8.79
N LEU A 91 8.68 -10.00 -9.48
CA LEU A 91 8.40 -11.43 -9.45
C LEU A 91 8.58 -12.03 -8.04
N TYR A 92 9.54 -11.53 -7.27
CA TYR A 92 9.79 -12.00 -5.92
C TYR A 92 8.56 -11.89 -5.00
N PRO A 93 7.95 -10.70 -4.78
CA PRO A 93 6.74 -10.62 -3.97
C PRO A 93 5.56 -11.38 -4.60
N ILE A 94 5.45 -11.46 -5.94
CA ILE A 94 4.41 -12.27 -6.60
C ILE A 94 4.54 -13.76 -6.26
N ALA A 95 5.77 -14.29 -6.24
CA ALA A 95 6.02 -15.67 -5.86
C ALA A 95 5.66 -15.95 -4.39
N LEU A 96 5.95 -15.01 -3.48
CA LEU A 96 5.53 -15.10 -2.08
C LEU A 96 4.01 -15.07 -1.93
N ILE A 97 3.33 -14.19 -2.66
CA ILE A 97 1.87 -14.13 -2.70
C ILE A 97 1.29 -15.47 -3.15
N GLY A 98 1.81 -16.03 -4.25
CA GLY A 98 1.35 -17.33 -4.76
C GLY A 98 1.59 -18.47 -3.76
N TYR A 99 2.75 -18.49 -3.09
CA TYR A 99 3.05 -19.46 -2.05
C TYR A 99 2.12 -19.34 -0.84
N ASN A 100 1.86 -18.12 -0.36
CA ASN A 100 0.96 -17.88 0.76
C ASN A 100 -0.49 -18.25 0.40
N ALA A 101 -0.98 -17.83 -0.77
CA ALA A 101 -2.32 -18.17 -1.24
C ALA A 101 -2.49 -19.70 -1.35
N TYR A 102 -1.51 -20.40 -1.91
CA TYR A 102 -1.51 -21.86 -2.00
C TYR A 102 -1.61 -22.53 -0.63
N ASN A 103 -0.77 -22.12 0.34
CA ASN A 103 -0.80 -22.70 1.68
C ASN A 103 -2.10 -22.40 2.41
N THR A 104 -2.59 -21.17 2.34
CA THR A 104 -3.85 -20.76 2.99
C THR A 104 -5.04 -21.53 2.43
N LEU A 105 -5.13 -21.71 1.11
CA LEU A 105 -6.23 -22.42 0.48
C LEU A 105 -6.23 -23.93 0.74
N LEU A 106 -5.05 -24.54 0.90
CA LEU A 106 -4.94 -25.99 1.15
C LEU A 106 -4.99 -26.37 2.62
N PHE A 107 -4.39 -25.56 3.50
CA PHE A 107 -4.16 -25.94 4.89
C PHE A 107 -4.77 -24.97 5.91
N GLY A 108 -5.12 -23.75 5.48
CA GLY A 108 -5.66 -22.71 6.36
C GLY A 108 -7.18 -22.54 6.30
N ARG A 109 -7.87 -23.34 5.47
CA ARG A 109 -9.33 -23.23 5.31
C ARG A 109 -10.06 -23.63 6.61
N PRO A 110 -10.93 -22.77 7.16
CA PRO A 110 -11.76 -23.14 8.30
C PRO A 110 -12.83 -24.16 7.91
N GLU A 111 -13.35 -24.87 8.91
CA GLU A 111 -14.56 -25.68 8.75
C GLU A 111 -15.74 -24.74 8.47
N GLY A 112 -16.49 -25.00 7.39
CA GLY A 112 -17.64 -24.20 7.00
C GLY A 112 -17.71 -23.85 5.51
N ASP A 113 -18.84 -23.27 5.14
CA ASP A 113 -19.10 -22.78 3.79
C ASP A 113 -18.50 -21.38 3.60
N MET A 114 -18.15 -21.07 2.36
CA MET A 114 -17.76 -19.71 1.99
C MET A 114 -18.94 -18.77 2.13
N LEU A 115 -18.65 -17.51 2.46
CA LEU A 115 -19.63 -16.44 2.45
C LEU A 115 -20.24 -16.24 1.06
N PRO A 116 -21.44 -15.66 0.96
CA PRO A 116 -22.12 -15.43 -0.31
C PRO A 116 -21.24 -14.70 -1.34
N ALA A 117 -21.43 -15.00 -2.62
CA ALA A 117 -20.61 -14.45 -3.70
C ALA A 117 -20.54 -12.90 -3.72
N TRP A 118 -21.60 -12.22 -3.30
CA TRP A 118 -21.63 -10.75 -3.23
C TRP A 118 -20.67 -10.19 -2.17
N HIS A 119 -20.52 -10.86 -1.03
CA HIS A 119 -19.55 -10.51 0.01
C HIS A 119 -18.12 -10.68 -0.52
N VAL A 120 -17.86 -11.81 -1.19
CA VAL A 120 -16.55 -12.08 -1.81
C VAL A 120 -16.20 -11.04 -2.87
N VAL A 121 -17.19 -10.57 -3.65
CA VAL A 121 -16.99 -9.47 -4.60
C VAL A 121 -16.62 -8.18 -3.88
N TRP A 122 -17.32 -7.82 -2.80
CA TRP A 122 -16.96 -6.65 -2.00
C TRP A 122 -15.58 -6.76 -1.38
N PHE A 123 -15.22 -7.93 -0.83
CA PHE A 123 -13.87 -8.21 -0.34
C PHE A 123 -12.81 -7.90 -1.40
N LEU A 124 -12.96 -8.45 -2.62
CA LEU A 124 -12.00 -8.23 -3.69
C LEU A 124 -11.93 -6.75 -4.11
N ILE A 125 -13.07 -6.06 -4.20
CA ILE A 125 -13.14 -4.63 -4.53
C ILE A 125 -12.49 -3.79 -3.43
N GLY A 126 -12.84 -4.05 -2.17
CA GLY A 126 -12.35 -3.35 -0.99
C GLY A 126 -10.83 -3.46 -0.89
N MET A 127 -10.28 -4.68 -0.90
CA MET A 127 -8.82 -4.87 -0.80
C MET A 127 -8.07 -4.34 -2.02
N THR A 128 -8.67 -4.41 -3.22
CA THR A 128 -8.08 -3.74 -4.39
C THR A 128 -8.06 -2.23 -4.22
N SER A 129 -9.12 -1.64 -3.65
CA SER A 129 -9.20 -0.20 -3.42
C SER A 129 -8.19 0.30 -2.38
N VAL A 130 -7.91 -0.47 -1.33
CA VAL A 130 -6.81 -0.22 -0.38
C VAL A 130 -5.48 -0.12 -1.13
N GLY A 131 -5.14 -1.15 -1.90
CA GLY A 131 -3.91 -1.16 -2.70
C GLY A 131 -3.82 0.02 -3.69
N VAL A 132 -4.93 0.47 -4.28
CA VAL A 132 -4.92 1.66 -5.15
C VAL A 132 -4.66 2.93 -4.34
N ALA A 133 -5.41 3.16 -3.25
CA ALA A 133 -5.33 4.36 -2.44
C ALA A 133 -3.93 4.52 -1.83
N GLU A 134 -3.42 3.45 -1.22
CA GLU A 134 -2.12 3.44 -0.57
C GLU A 134 -0.99 3.61 -1.58
N GLU A 135 -0.99 2.92 -2.72
CA GLU A 135 0.06 3.09 -3.72
C GLU A 135 0.07 4.50 -4.32
N PHE A 136 -1.10 5.10 -4.53
CA PHE A 136 -1.19 6.47 -5.03
C PHE A 136 -0.56 7.46 -4.04
N LEU A 137 -0.80 7.29 -2.74
CA LEU A 137 -0.15 8.09 -1.71
C LEU A 137 1.35 7.75 -1.61
N PHE A 138 1.68 6.52 -1.23
CA PHE A 138 3.03 6.16 -0.82
C PHE A 138 4.01 6.13 -1.99
N ARG A 139 3.61 5.68 -3.19
CA ARG A 139 4.52 5.61 -4.36
C ARG A 139 4.36 6.84 -5.22
N GLY A 140 3.12 7.24 -5.49
CA GLY A 140 2.80 8.40 -6.32
C GLY A 140 3.18 9.73 -5.67
N VAL A 141 2.83 9.95 -4.39
CA VAL A 141 3.06 11.23 -3.69
C VAL A 141 4.36 11.20 -2.90
N ILE A 142 4.54 10.26 -1.98
CA ILE A 142 5.65 10.24 -1.02
C ILE A 142 6.96 9.81 -1.69
N ALA A 143 7.05 8.59 -2.21
CA ALA A 143 8.28 8.06 -2.83
C ALA A 143 8.75 8.95 -3.98
N GLN A 144 7.82 9.41 -4.85
CA GLN A 144 8.15 10.36 -5.90
C GLN A 144 8.78 11.65 -5.37
N THR A 145 8.21 12.24 -4.31
CA THR A 145 8.74 13.47 -3.71
C THR A 145 10.12 13.25 -3.12
N LEU A 146 10.33 12.13 -2.43
CA LEU A 146 11.61 11.78 -1.84
C LEU A 146 12.67 11.51 -2.92
N LEU A 147 12.31 10.85 -4.02
CA LEU A 147 13.24 10.61 -5.14
C LEU A 147 13.63 11.92 -5.82
N GLU A 148 12.69 12.84 -6.06
CA GLU A 148 12.98 14.17 -6.60
C GLU A 148 13.90 14.98 -5.67
N HIS A 149 13.80 14.79 -4.36
CA HIS A 149 14.66 15.46 -3.39
C HIS A 149 16.07 14.87 -3.32
N PHE A 150 16.20 13.53 -3.24
CA PHE A 150 17.49 12.87 -3.05
C PHE A 150 18.22 12.52 -4.37
N GLY A 151 17.52 12.59 -5.49
CA GLY A 151 18.03 12.27 -6.81
C GLY A 151 18.12 10.77 -7.10
N THR A 152 18.47 10.47 -8.35
CA THR A 152 18.55 9.13 -8.94
C THR A 152 19.90 8.43 -8.72
N SER A 153 20.80 9.05 -7.96
CA SER A 153 22.03 8.39 -7.51
C SER A 153 21.71 7.15 -6.66
N ARG A 154 22.62 6.18 -6.59
CA ARG A 154 22.42 4.97 -5.75
C ARG A 154 21.99 5.33 -4.33
N ALA A 155 22.70 6.28 -3.70
CA ALA A 155 22.39 6.71 -2.34
C ALA A 155 21.03 7.41 -2.26
N GLY A 156 20.68 8.22 -3.27
CA GLY A 156 19.41 8.93 -3.31
C GLY A 156 18.21 7.99 -3.45
N VAL A 157 18.30 7.02 -4.36
CA VAL A 157 17.26 5.99 -4.55
C VAL A 157 17.05 5.18 -3.27
N TRP A 158 18.12 4.76 -2.60
CA TRP A 158 18.01 4.04 -1.32
C TRP A 158 17.35 4.89 -0.22
N LYS A 159 17.74 6.15 -0.07
CA LYS A 159 17.11 7.08 0.88
C LYS A 159 15.61 7.22 0.61
N ALA A 160 15.24 7.39 -0.66
CA ALA A 160 13.84 7.49 -1.08
C ALA A 160 13.05 6.21 -0.78
N CYS A 161 13.59 5.03 -1.10
CA CYS A 161 12.93 3.75 -0.79
C CYS A 161 12.75 3.54 0.72
N LEU A 162 13.81 3.73 1.51
CA LEU A 162 13.78 3.47 2.95
C LEU A 162 12.86 4.44 3.69
N LEU A 163 12.90 5.73 3.37
CA LEU A 163 12.01 6.72 3.99
C LEU A 163 10.56 6.53 3.54
N SER A 164 10.32 6.21 2.26
CA SER A 164 8.97 5.87 1.81
C SER A 164 8.43 4.62 2.52
N GLY A 165 9.28 3.61 2.73
CA GLY A 165 8.93 2.43 3.51
C GLY A 165 8.62 2.79 4.97
N LEU A 166 9.44 3.63 5.60
CA LEU A 166 9.21 4.05 6.99
C LEU A 166 7.87 4.79 7.15
N TYR A 167 7.53 5.72 6.25
CA TYR A 167 6.21 6.36 6.24
C TYR A 167 5.09 5.31 6.07
N PHE A 168 5.25 4.36 5.14
CA PHE A 168 4.26 3.31 4.95
C PHE A 168 4.06 2.43 6.19
N GLY A 169 5.14 2.06 6.88
CA GLY A 169 5.04 1.34 8.15
C GLY A 169 4.42 2.19 9.27
N ALA A 170 4.78 3.47 9.37
CA ALA A 170 4.26 4.37 10.40
C ALA A 170 2.75 4.60 10.27
N ALA A 171 2.21 4.62 9.05
CA ALA A 171 0.78 4.74 8.80
C ALA A 171 -0.04 3.65 9.53
N HIS A 172 0.52 2.46 9.71
CA HIS A 172 -0.14 1.32 10.37
C HIS A 172 -0.26 1.48 11.89
N LEU A 173 0.36 2.49 12.50
CA LEU A 173 0.17 2.81 13.92
C LEU A 173 -1.30 3.15 14.25
N THR A 174 -2.11 3.53 13.26
CA THR A 174 -3.56 3.74 13.42
C THR A 174 -4.29 2.50 13.92
N ASN A 175 -3.73 1.30 13.67
CA ASN A 175 -4.31 0.02 14.10
C ASN A 175 -4.18 -0.22 15.61
N LEU A 176 -3.46 0.62 16.35
CA LEU A 176 -3.45 0.60 17.82
C LEU A 176 -4.84 0.84 18.44
N THR A 177 -5.79 1.36 17.66
CA THR A 177 -7.17 1.58 18.10
C THR A 177 -7.99 0.28 18.22
N GLY A 178 -7.58 -0.80 17.57
CA GLY A 178 -8.32 -2.07 17.54
C GLY A 178 -7.50 -3.34 17.69
N SER A 179 -6.17 -3.27 17.59
CA SER A 179 -5.28 -4.44 17.59
C SER A 179 -4.27 -4.44 18.74
N ALA A 180 -3.72 -5.61 19.08
CA ALA A 180 -2.72 -5.75 20.12
C ALA A 180 -1.44 -4.92 19.82
N PRO A 181 -0.89 -4.16 20.79
CA PRO A 181 0.23 -3.25 20.52
C PRO A 181 1.48 -3.89 19.93
N LEU A 182 1.84 -5.10 20.40
CA LEU A 182 2.98 -5.84 19.84
C LEU A 182 2.72 -6.21 18.38
N GLY A 183 1.52 -6.70 18.07
CA GLY A 183 1.12 -7.06 16.71
C GLY A 183 1.19 -5.87 15.76
N VAL A 184 0.73 -4.69 16.21
CA VAL A 184 0.84 -3.45 15.42
C VAL A 184 2.29 -3.03 15.21
N LEU A 185 3.16 -3.14 16.22
CA LEU A 185 4.59 -2.85 16.05
C LEU A 185 5.23 -3.77 15.01
N MET A 186 4.88 -5.06 15.05
CA MET A 186 5.35 -6.06 14.08
C MET A 186 4.81 -5.79 12.67
N GLN A 187 3.54 -5.39 12.57
CA GLN A 187 2.94 -4.93 11.31
C GLN A 187 3.68 -3.72 10.75
N CYS A 188 4.04 -2.74 11.58
CA CYS A 188 4.78 -1.56 11.13
C CYS A 188 6.15 -1.94 10.53
N VAL A 189 6.86 -2.90 11.13
CA VAL A 189 8.15 -3.41 10.60
C VAL A 189 7.96 -4.15 9.28
N PHE A 190 6.95 -5.02 9.21
CA PHE A 190 6.59 -5.74 8.00
C PHE A 190 6.22 -4.78 6.87
N ALA A 191 5.30 -3.84 7.14
CA ALA A 191 4.85 -2.84 6.18
C ALA A 191 6.00 -1.92 5.74
N ALA A 192 6.91 -1.52 6.65
CA ALA A 192 8.05 -0.69 6.27
C ALA A 192 9.03 -1.40 5.31
N SER A 193 9.31 -2.67 5.58
CA SER A 193 10.22 -3.47 4.74
C SER A 193 9.60 -3.83 3.38
N LEU A 194 8.32 -4.22 3.35
CA LEU A 194 7.54 -4.37 2.10
C LEU A 194 7.44 -3.05 1.34
N GLY A 195 7.22 -1.97 2.08
CA GLY A 195 7.18 -0.59 1.62
C GLY A 195 8.37 -0.21 0.77
N THR A 196 9.55 -0.50 1.33
CA THR A 196 10.85 -0.29 0.70
C THR A 196 10.99 -1.11 -0.59
N LEU A 197 10.57 -2.37 -0.59
CA LEU A 197 10.62 -3.24 -1.77
C LEU A 197 9.73 -2.72 -2.91
N LEU A 198 8.48 -2.38 -2.60
CA LEU A 198 7.55 -1.84 -3.59
C LEU A 198 8.01 -0.49 -4.13
N ALA A 199 8.63 0.37 -3.31
CA ALA A 199 9.28 1.59 -3.81
C ALA A 199 10.40 1.28 -4.82
N ALA A 200 11.22 0.26 -4.55
CA ALA A 200 12.24 -0.19 -5.50
C ALA A 200 11.64 -0.75 -6.80
N VAL A 201 10.54 -1.52 -6.72
CA VAL A 201 9.80 -2.00 -7.90
C VAL A 201 9.24 -0.81 -8.69
N TYR A 202 8.61 0.16 -8.03
CA TYR A 202 8.10 1.37 -8.67
C TYR A 202 9.21 2.15 -9.40
N PHE A 203 10.34 2.39 -8.74
CA PHE A 203 11.46 3.11 -9.35
C PHE A 203 12.15 2.34 -10.49
N ARG A 204 12.19 1.01 -10.40
CA ARG A 204 12.75 0.15 -11.47
C ARG A 204 11.81 -0.02 -12.66
N THR A 205 10.52 0.20 -12.49
CA THR A 205 9.53 -0.02 -13.54
C THR A 205 8.96 1.28 -14.10
N GLY A 206 8.99 2.38 -13.35
CA GLY A 206 8.33 3.63 -13.72
C GLY A 206 6.82 3.49 -13.86
N ASN A 207 6.20 2.47 -13.24
CA ASN A 207 4.80 2.13 -13.45
C ASN A 207 4.11 1.80 -12.13
N ILE A 208 3.26 2.71 -11.66
CA ILE A 208 2.54 2.56 -10.39
C ILE A 208 1.53 1.42 -10.41
N TRP A 209 0.97 1.06 -11.57
CA TRP A 209 -0.02 -0.01 -11.66
C TRP A 209 0.57 -1.40 -11.40
N VAL A 210 1.88 -1.56 -11.59
CA VAL A 210 2.60 -2.78 -11.21
C VAL A 210 2.56 -2.93 -9.69
N THR A 211 2.83 -1.86 -8.94
CA THR A 211 2.82 -1.93 -7.48
C THR A 211 1.40 -1.99 -6.92
N VAL A 212 0.43 -1.30 -7.53
CA VAL A 212 -1.01 -1.46 -7.20
C VAL A 212 -1.43 -2.91 -7.28
N PHE A 213 -1.10 -3.59 -8.39
CA PHE A 213 -1.46 -5.00 -8.57
C PHE A 213 -0.80 -5.91 -7.52
N ILE A 214 0.51 -5.75 -7.30
CA ILE A 214 1.26 -6.58 -6.34
C ILE A 214 0.75 -6.34 -4.92
N HIS A 215 0.48 -5.09 -4.55
CA HIS A 215 0.01 -4.72 -3.23
C HIS A 215 -1.41 -5.24 -2.97
N ALA A 216 -2.36 -4.97 -3.87
CA ALA A 216 -3.71 -5.50 -3.76
C ALA A 216 -3.73 -7.04 -3.67
N ALA A 217 -2.88 -7.73 -4.44
CA ALA A 217 -2.76 -9.18 -4.37
C ALA A 217 -2.19 -9.67 -3.02
N MET A 218 -1.27 -8.92 -2.42
CA MET A 218 -0.75 -9.18 -1.07
C MET A 218 -1.85 -9.02 -0.03
N ASP A 219 -2.64 -7.94 -0.10
CA ASP A 219 -3.72 -7.66 0.86
C ASP A 219 -4.82 -8.71 0.78
N ILE A 220 -5.27 -9.04 -0.43
CA ILE A 220 -6.25 -10.11 -0.68
C ILE A 220 -5.75 -11.44 -0.13
N THR A 221 -4.48 -11.78 -0.35
CA THR A 221 -3.92 -13.05 0.11
C THR A 221 -3.77 -13.08 1.63
N SER A 222 -3.39 -11.95 2.24
CA SER A 222 -3.21 -11.83 3.69
C SER A 222 -4.52 -11.92 4.46
N MET A 223 -5.64 -11.54 3.82
CA MET A 223 -6.98 -11.59 4.41
C MET A 223 -7.89 -12.62 3.75
N LEU A 224 -7.32 -13.62 3.08
CA LEU A 224 -8.09 -14.58 2.29
C LEU A 224 -9.09 -15.38 3.14
N ILE A 225 -8.72 -15.75 4.38
CA ILE A 225 -9.63 -16.46 5.28
C ILE A 225 -10.75 -15.54 5.77
N GLY A 226 -10.40 -14.32 6.22
CA GLY A 226 -11.38 -13.33 6.63
C GLY A 226 -12.38 -12.98 5.54
N GLY A 227 -11.90 -12.69 4.33
CA GLY A 227 -12.76 -12.26 3.22
C GLY A 227 -13.59 -13.36 2.56
N LEU A 228 -13.18 -14.62 2.69
CA LEU A 228 -13.93 -15.75 2.12
C LEU A 228 -14.86 -16.44 3.11
N TYR A 229 -14.53 -16.42 4.41
CA TYR A 229 -15.24 -17.20 5.44
C TYR A 229 -15.74 -16.34 6.61
N GLY A 230 -15.31 -15.09 6.75
CA GLY A 230 -15.73 -14.21 7.85
C GLY A 230 -15.22 -14.61 9.23
N THR A 231 -14.27 -15.56 9.31
CA THR A 231 -13.80 -16.12 10.58
C THR A 231 -12.60 -15.38 11.19
N GLN A 232 -12.13 -14.32 10.54
CA GLN A 232 -10.98 -13.54 10.99
C GLN A 232 -11.12 -12.09 10.53
N THR A 233 -11.05 -11.15 11.47
CA THR A 233 -10.99 -9.73 11.14
C THR A 233 -9.54 -9.27 10.90
N VAL A 234 -9.37 -8.08 10.31
CA VAL A 234 -8.04 -7.45 10.18
C VAL A 234 -7.40 -7.25 11.56
N ALA A 235 -8.19 -6.84 12.56
CA ALA A 235 -7.72 -6.62 13.91
C ALA A 235 -7.23 -7.91 14.58
N ASP A 236 -7.96 -9.02 14.40
CA ASP A 236 -7.55 -10.34 14.89
C ASP A 236 -6.25 -10.78 14.23
N SER A 237 -6.16 -10.68 12.90
CA SER A 237 -4.97 -11.05 12.14
C SER A 237 -3.73 -10.31 12.62
N ILE A 238 -3.80 -8.98 12.72
CA ILE A 238 -2.70 -8.14 13.22
C ILE A 238 -2.33 -8.53 14.65
N SER A 239 -3.32 -8.81 15.50
CA SER A 239 -3.08 -9.15 16.91
C SER A 239 -2.34 -10.47 17.09
N THR A 240 -2.32 -11.36 16.08
CA THR A 240 -1.52 -12.59 16.08
C THR A 240 -0.06 -12.38 15.69
N TYR A 241 0.31 -11.21 15.17
CA TYR A 241 1.69 -10.97 14.74
C TYR A 241 2.65 -10.94 15.94
N ASP A 242 3.75 -11.66 15.80
CA ASP A 242 4.78 -11.80 16.81
C ASP A 242 6.17 -11.43 16.26
N ILE A 243 7.21 -11.65 17.07
CA ILE A 243 8.58 -11.29 16.74
C ILE A 243 9.13 -12.00 15.48
N THR A 244 8.49 -13.08 15.01
CA THR A 244 8.88 -13.75 13.76
C THR A 244 8.72 -12.81 12.56
N MET A 245 7.87 -11.79 12.65
CA MET A 245 7.73 -10.75 11.63
C MET A 245 9.01 -9.95 11.40
N LEU A 246 10.00 -9.97 12.32
CA LEU A 246 11.30 -9.36 12.06
C LEU A 246 12.04 -10.03 10.88
N THR A 247 11.70 -11.28 10.54
CA THR A 247 12.24 -11.96 9.35
C THR A 247 11.85 -11.25 8.05
N SER A 248 10.73 -10.50 8.03
CA SER A 248 10.29 -9.69 6.90
C SER A 248 11.34 -8.67 6.43
N ILE A 249 12.17 -8.17 7.35
CA ILE A 249 13.27 -7.26 7.04
C ILE A 249 14.22 -7.91 6.02
N ALA A 250 14.66 -9.14 6.29
CA ALA A 250 15.55 -9.85 5.38
C ALA A 250 14.80 -10.24 4.09
N VAL A 251 13.58 -10.77 4.23
CA VAL A 251 12.71 -11.20 3.12
C VAL A 251 12.51 -10.09 2.10
N TYR A 252 12.34 -8.84 2.53
CA TYR A 252 12.08 -7.72 1.62
C TYR A 252 13.29 -6.84 1.31
N LEU A 253 14.27 -6.68 2.22
CA LEU A 253 15.44 -5.84 1.94
C LEU A 253 16.50 -6.54 1.07
N ILE A 254 16.63 -7.87 1.13
CA ILE A 254 17.52 -8.62 0.23
C ILE A 254 17.12 -8.46 -1.25
N PRO A 255 15.87 -8.74 -1.66
CA PRO A 255 15.44 -8.51 -3.04
C PRO A 255 15.46 -7.02 -3.40
N THR A 256 15.17 -6.11 -2.47
CA THR A 256 15.36 -4.67 -2.68
C THR A 256 16.82 -4.38 -3.08
N ALA A 257 17.78 -4.93 -2.36
CA ALA A 257 19.20 -4.73 -2.66
C ALA A 257 19.61 -5.30 -4.02
N PHE A 258 19.04 -6.45 -4.40
CA PHE A 258 19.22 -6.99 -5.74
C PHE A 258 18.61 -6.07 -6.82
N LEU A 259 17.41 -5.54 -6.59
CA LEU A 259 16.74 -4.61 -7.51
C LEU A 259 17.50 -3.28 -7.64
N LEU A 260 18.16 -2.81 -6.60
CA LEU A 260 18.91 -1.54 -6.59
C LEU A 260 20.42 -1.71 -6.85
N ARG A 261 20.83 -2.84 -7.42
CA ARG A 261 22.23 -3.08 -7.80
C ARG A 261 22.70 -2.10 -8.88
N LYS A 262 24.00 -1.76 -8.87
CA LYS A 262 24.60 -0.74 -9.76
C LYS A 262 24.18 -0.86 -11.23
N LYS A 263 24.20 -2.08 -11.80
CA LYS A 263 23.85 -2.37 -13.21
C LYS A 263 22.42 -1.93 -13.59
N LYS A 264 21.54 -1.74 -12.62
CA LYS A 264 20.11 -1.50 -12.83
C LYS A 264 19.65 -0.08 -12.48
N LEU A 265 20.52 0.75 -11.91
CA LEU A 265 20.15 2.12 -11.51
C LEU A 265 19.91 3.05 -12.70
N SER A 266 20.49 2.77 -13.87
CA SER A 266 20.22 3.54 -15.09
C SER A 266 18.76 3.48 -15.53
N GLU A 267 18.02 2.43 -15.14
CA GLU A 267 16.58 2.34 -15.39
C GLU A 267 15.79 3.37 -14.55
N VAL A 268 16.25 3.67 -13.32
CA VAL A 268 15.62 4.70 -12.49
C VAL A 268 15.82 6.08 -13.11
N GLU A 269 17.04 6.38 -13.57
CA GLU A 269 17.32 7.62 -14.31
C GLU A 269 16.50 7.71 -15.60
N LEU A 270 16.36 6.61 -16.34
CA LEU A 270 15.56 6.55 -17.56
C LEU A 270 14.11 6.98 -17.34
N TYR A 271 13.48 6.50 -16.26
CA TYR A 271 12.06 6.76 -16.01
C TYR A 271 11.80 8.06 -15.23
N PHE A 272 12.74 8.51 -14.39
CA PHE A 272 12.52 9.61 -13.44
C PHE A 272 13.48 10.79 -13.63
N GLY A 273 14.54 10.69 -14.43
CA GLY A 273 15.54 11.76 -14.59
C GLY A 273 14.95 13.09 -15.06
N ARG A 274 13.88 13.04 -15.88
CA ARG A 274 13.16 14.25 -16.33
C ARG A 274 12.39 14.96 -15.22
N ASP A 275 12.12 14.28 -14.11
CA ASP A 275 11.38 14.80 -12.96
C ASP A 275 12.30 15.55 -11.98
N MET A 276 13.64 15.45 -12.11
CA MET A 276 14.64 15.97 -11.18
C MET A 276 14.90 17.50 -11.30
N LYS A 277 13.90 18.27 -11.73
CA LYS A 277 14.00 19.72 -11.97
C LYS A 277 13.46 20.55 -10.81
#